data_AF-A0A7Y5MTA1-F1
#
_entry.id   AF-A0A7Y5MTA1-F1
#
_cell.length_a   1.000
_cell.length_b   1.000
_cell.length_c   1.000
_cell.angle_alpha   90.00
_cell.angle_beta   90.00
_cell.angle_gamma   90.00
#
_symmetry.space_group_name_H-M   'P 1'
#
loop_
_entity.id
_entity.type
_entity.pdbx_description
1 polymer ?
#
loop_
_entity_poly.entity_id
_entity_poly.type
_entity_poly.pdbx_seq_one_letter_code
_entity_poly.pdbx_strand_id
1 'polypeptide(L)' 'MSQAGFEEIAGRAVRASELIEEIIQLDELLMLHKQHDAHAYEMQQYLDRRSGFAEELNRLLNPHHLRVVFEG' A
#
# COMPACT_ATOMS: atom_id res chain seq x y z
N MET A 1 -1.33 -26.39 -14.48
CA MET A 1 -1.58 -25.62 -13.25
C MET A 1 -2.85 -26.15 -12.61
N SER A 2 -2.85 -26.40 -11.31
CA SER A 2 -4.05 -26.87 -10.60
C SER A 2 -5.01 -25.71 -10.37
N GLN A 3 -6.30 -26.01 -10.16
CA GLN A 3 -7.31 -25.01 -9.78
C GLN A 3 -6.89 -24.22 -8.53
N ALA A 4 -6.27 -24.90 -7.55
CA ALA A 4 -5.71 -24.28 -6.35
C ALA A 4 -4.62 -23.24 -6.65
N GLY A 5 -3.79 -23.45 -7.67
CA GLY A 5 -2.77 -22.48 -8.07
C GLY A 5 -3.36 -21.23 -8.73
N PHE A 6 -4.48 -21.36 -9.45
CA PHE A 6 -5.19 -20.21 -10.02
C PHE A 6 -5.88 -19.36 -8.94
N GLU A 7 -6.54 -20.02 -7.97
CA GLU A 7 -7.19 -19.33 -6.85
C GLU A 7 -6.17 -18.57 -5.98
N GLU A 8 -4.98 -19.15 -5.76
CA GLU A 8 -3.90 -18.49 -5.02
C GLU A 8 -3.36 -17.25 -5.76
N ILE A 9 -3.15 -17.35 -7.08
CA ILE A 9 -2.70 -16.21 -7.91
C ILE A 9 -3.76 -15.11 -7.93
N ALA A 10 -5.04 -15.47 -8.12
CA ALA A 10 -6.14 -14.52 -8.11
C ALA A 10 -6.26 -13.79 -6.76
N GLY A 11 -6.15 -14.53 -5.65
CA GLY A 11 -6.16 -13.95 -4.30
C GLY A 11 -5.01 -12.96 -4.07
N ARG A 12 -3.80 -13.30 -4.53
CA ARG A 12 -2.64 -12.39 -4.46
C ARG A 12 -2.83 -11.13 -5.30
N ALA A 13 -3.40 -11.25 -6.50
CA ALA A 13 -3.66 -10.11 -7.37
C ALA A 13 -4.71 -9.17 -6.78
N VAL A 14 -5.80 -9.71 -6.22
CA VAL A 14 -6.82 -8.92 -5.51
C VAL A 14 -6.19 -8.18 -4.34
N ARG A 15 -5.42 -8.89 -3.50
CA ARG A 15 -4.78 -8.28 -2.34
C ARG A 15 -3.79 -7.17 -2.72
N ALA A 16 -3.03 -7.36 -3.80
CA ALA A 16 -2.12 -6.33 -4.31
C ALA A 16 -2.89 -5.08 -4.75
N SER A 17 -4.02 -5.23 -5.45
CA SER A 17 -4.87 -4.11 -5.87
C SER A 17 -5.46 -3.35 -4.68
N GLU A 18 -5.96 -4.05 -3.66
CA GLU A 18 -6.47 -3.43 -2.42
C GLU A 18 -5.38 -2.60 -1.71
N LEU A 19 -4.17 -3.14 -1.60
CA LEU A 19 -3.05 -2.43 -0.97
C LEU A 19 -2.64 -1.17 -1.75
N ILE A 20 -2.67 -1.23 -3.09
CA ILE A 20 -2.40 -0.05 -3.94
C ILE A 20 -3.47 1.02 -3.69
N GLU A 21 -4.74 0.65 -3.66
CA GLU A 21 -5.84 1.59 -3.44
C GLU A 21 -5.75 2.26 -2.05
N GLU A 22 -5.49 1.48 -1.00
CA GLU A 22 -5.31 2.02 0.37
C GLU A 22 -4.11 2.97 0.47
N ILE A 23 -3.01 2.69 -0.24
CA ILE A 23 -1.84 3.59 -0.28
C ILE A 23 -2.21 4.92 -0.95
N ILE A 24 -2.91 4.87 -2.10
CA ILE A 24 -3.36 6.08 -2.82
C ILE A 24 -4.27 6.93 -1.93
N GLN A 25 -5.24 6.31 -1.27
CA GLN A 25 -6.17 7.01 -0.37
C GLN A 25 -5.43 7.67 0.82
N LEU A 26 -4.42 7.00 1.38
CA LEU A 26 -3.60 7.59 2.45
C LEU A 26 -2.75 8.74 1.94
N ASP A 27 -2.20 8.66 0.73
CA ASP A 27 -1.44 9.76 0.13
C ASP A 27 -2.31 11.00 -0.14
N GLU A 28 -3.54 10.80 -0.62
CA GLU A 28 -4.52 11.88 -0.77
C GLU A 28 -4.86 12.52 0.57
N LEU A 29 -5.11 11.71 1.61
CA LEU A 29 -5.41 12.20 2.95
C LEU A 29 -4.24 12.96 3.57
N LEU A 30 -3.02 12.45 3.42
CA LEU A 30 -1.79 13.12 3.86
C LEU A 30 -1.57 14.45 3.15
N MET A 31 -1.87 14.52 1.85
CA MET A 31 -1.80 15.76 1.07
C MET A 31 -2.82 16.78 1.59
N LEU A 32 -4.06 16.36 1.88
CA LEU A 32 -5.08 17.22 2.48
C LEU A 32 -4.65 17.73 3.86
N HIS A 33 -4.11 16.85 4.71
CA HIS A 33 -3.62 17.26 6.04
C HIS A 33 -2.47 18.26 5.96
N LYS A 34 -1.55 18.12 5.00
CA LYS A 34 -0.49 19.11 4.75
C LYS A 34 -1.04 20.48 4.32
N GLN A 35 -2.14 20.51 3.56
CA GLN A 35 -2.77 21.77 3.13
C GLN A 35 -3.49 22.49 4.28
N HIS A 36 -3.96 21.75 5.28
CA HIS A 36 -4.77 22.28 6.39
C HIS A 36 -4.00 22.43 7.72
N ASP A 37 -2.67 22.33 7.70
CA ASP A 37 -1.79 22.46 8.88
C ASP A 37 -2.21 21.53 10.03
N ALA A 38 -2.58 20.30 9.67
CA ALA A 38 -3.07 19.30 10.60
C ALA A 38 -1.98 18.87 11.59
N HIS A 39 -2.41 18.37 12.76
CA HIS A 39 -1.49 18.02 13.83
C HIS A 39 -0.52 16.90 13.40
N ALA A 40 0.78 17.13 13.63
CA ALA A 40 1.85 16.22 13.24
C ALA A 40 1.67 14.77 13.74
N TYR A 41 1.00 14.59 14.88
CA TYR A 41 0.73 13.26 15.45
C TYR A 41 -0.29 12.44 14.63
N GLU A 42 -1.33 13.07 14.11
CA GLU A 42 -2.34 12.40 13.27
C GLU A 42 -1.73 12.01 11.91
N MET A 43 -0.90 12.89 11.34
CA MET A 43 -0.15 12.59 10.13
C MET A 43 0.81 11.41 10.29
N GLN A 44 1.46 11.27 11.46
CA GLN A 44 2.38 10.16 11.69
C GLN A 44 1.67 8.81 11.61
N GLN A 45 0.45 8.70 12.15
CA GLN A 45 -0.32 7.44 12.07
C GLN A 45 -0.64 7.05 10.63
N TYR A 46 -0.95 8.02 9.77
CA TYR A 46 -1.19 7.77 8.35
C TYR A 46 0.09 7.38 7.61
N LEU A 47 1.23 8.02 7.93
CA LEU A 47 2.54 7.65 7.38
C LEU A 47 2.97 6.23 7.78
N ASP A 48 2.77 5.86 9.04
CA ASP A 48 3.07 4.53 9.55
C ASP A 48 2.20 3.47 8.88
N ARG A 49 0.89 3.74 8.75
CA ARG A 49 -0.06 2.85 8.06
C ARG A 49 0.29 2.70 6.57
N ARG A 50 0.64 3.80 5.89
CA ARG A 50 1.09 3.79 4.50
C ARG A 50 2.34 2.92 4.33
N SER A 51 3.29 3.05 5.25
CA SER A 51 4.53 2.26 5.24
C SER A 51 4.24 0.76 5.43
N GLY A 52 3.34 0.41 6.35
CA GLY A 52 2.92 -0.98 6.55
C GLY A 52 2.26 -1.61 5.31
N PHE A 53 1.41 -0.86 4.61
CA PHE A 53 0.80 -1.34 3.35
C PHE A 53 1.83 -1.50 2.24
N ALA A 54 2.79 -0.58 2.11
CA ALA A 54 3.89 -0.73 1.16
C ALA A 54 4.79 -1.92 1.46
N GLU A 55 5.06 -2.23 2.73
CA GLU A 55 5.80 -3.44 3.11
C GLU A 55 5.04 -4.73 2.76
N GLU A 56 3.73 -4.77 2.97
CA GLU A 56 2.90 -5.90 2.56
C GLU A 56 2.85 -6.05 1.04
N LEU A 57 2.67 -4.96 0.31
CA LEU A 57 2.67 -4.95 -1.15
C LEU A 57 4.04 -5.39 -1.70
N ASN A 58 5.13 -4.90 -1.13
CA ASN A 58 6.48 -5.31 -1.51
C ASN A 58 6.74 -6.79 -1.27
N ARG A 59 6.15 -7.41 -0.23
CA ARG A 59 6.21 -8.88 -0.05
C ARG A 59 5.49 -9.63 -1.18
N LEU A 60 4.36 -9.12 -1.66
CA LEU A 60 3.62 -9.69 -2.79
C LEU A 60 4.33 -9.48 -4.14
N LEU A 61 5.03 -8.36 -4.30
CA LEU A 61 5.72 -7.98 -5.53
C LEU A 61 7.14 -8.57 -5.66
N ASN A 62 7.77 -8.97 -4.55
CA ASN A 62 9.12 -9.53 -4.54
C ASN A 62 9.35 -10.69 -5.54
N PRO A 63 8.43 -11.67 -5.69
CA PRO A 63 8.55 -12.73 -6.70
C PRO A 63 8.58 -12.22 -8.14
N HIS A 64 8.11 -10.99 -8.37
CA HIS A 64 8.07 -10.33 -9.67
C HIS A 64 9.22 -9.34 -9.88
N HIS A 65 10.17 -9.26 -8.93
CA HIS A 65 11.29 -8.30 -8.95
C HIS A 65 10.84 -6.83 -9.03
N LEU A 66 9.64 -6.53 -8.50
CA LEU A 66 9.08 -5.19 -8.41
C LEU A 66 9.13 -4.70 -6.96
N ARG A 67 9.21 -3.38 -6.80
CA ARG A 67 9.20 -2.72 -5.49
C ARG A 67 8.55 -1.34 -5.58
N VAL A 68 7.69 -1.04 -4.62
CA VAL A 68 7.17 0.30 -4.35
C VAL A 68 8.19 1.09 -3.54
N VAL A 69 8.49 2.29 -4.02
CA VAL A 69 9.37 3.28 -3.39
C VAL A 69 8.61 4.60 -3.27
N PHE A 70 8.80 5.30 -2.16
CA PHE A 70 8.23 6.63 -1.94
C PHE A 70 9.30 7.68 -2.19
N GLU A 71 8.98 8.70 -2.98
CA GLU A 71 9.80 9.91 -3.08
C GLU A 71 9.55 10.79 -1.85
N GLY A 72 10.63 11.16 -1.16
CA GLY A 72 10.60 11.97 0.06
C GLY A 72 10.57 13.46 -0.21
#